data_AF-A0A926C125-F1
#
_entry.id   AF-A0A926C125-F1
#
_cell.length_a   1.000
_cell.length_b   1.000
_cell.length_c   1.000
_cell.angle_alpha   90.00
_cell.angle_beta   90.00
_cell.angle_gamma   90.00
#
_symmetry.space_group_name_H-M   'P 1'
#
loop_
_entity.id
_entity.type
_entity.pdbx_description
1 polymer ?
#
loop_
_entity_poly.entity_id
_entity_poly.type
_entity_poly.pdbx_seq_one_letter_code
_entity_poly.pdbx_strand_id
1 'polypeptide(L)'
;YIWFSNGFGFGVEGWSSTGAIFDGKAFASEKLANTRTLIADFWSRFRQECPGFQIQTRGTNLSTGADLARDGVDLKQIYGGKHNMLPPPNSPWAALDGDFGLELAGYMSRMAELPDERYLFRYYTHDPWWVNSPWLDRYGQEPHDIYLPMAVARINATGEIRLPTHLNFLTADNTYGELPAQVPDEVTPHILKARYDSPTAPGPLVWVYPFEEYHTWAYKDPKRVPEIYYGDWLIRQAINNGFPLNTVISTNSLQKVIAAKPTYFGESVLVSIVPEADSPLEKTLVEFVQKGGKLLVYGPADHAGAAFLNLLNLANTSPLEGDFGVSSTLSVDKLAKPYPNQIKHQALFSGGGVATQVKNKGETTTKILTTMTQGTDKRDVAWVRELPSWKGGKVAYVRGTNSSKFTGGKLLTPDDPEQLFTGPLLLRYVLTEFGLDYRIDKRNPLVKNPVLTIARSSNGYFFSGYCPNTTVTHRFILPPGAPILTGYETELADGYSVYNLPKAWHR
;
A
#
# COMPACT_ATOMS: atom_id res chain seq x y z
N TYR A 1 11.38 -29.19 2.64
CA TYR A 1 10.27 -28.40 2.06
C TYR A 1 10.44 -28.37 0.55
N ILE A 2 9.41 -28.02 -0.22
CA ILE A 2 9.51 -27.74 -1.65
C ILE A 2 9.32 -26.23 -1.84
N TRP A 3 10.14 -25.61 -2.68
CA TRP A 3 10.02 -24.20 -2.98
C TRP A 3 9.60 -23.96 -4.44
N PHE A 4 8.57 -23.13 -4.61
CA PHE A 4 8.05 -22.73 -5.91
C PHE A 4 8.40 -21.28 -6.21
N SER A 5 9.14 -21.09 -7.30
CA SER A 5 9.60 -19.79 -7.76
C SER A 5 8.59 -19.12 -8.71
N ASN A 6 8.78 -17.82 -8.95
CA ASN A 6 8.31 -17.10 -10.14
C ASN A 6 6.80 -17.22 -10.46
N GLY A 7 5.92 -17.03 -9.47
CA GLY A 7 4.47 -17.07 -9.67
C GLY A 7 3.90 -18.48 -9.87
N PHE A 8 4.72 -19.53 -9.77
CA PHE A 8 4.26 -20.89 -10.00
C PHE A 8 3.18 -21.31 -9.01
N GLY A 9 2.02 -21.72 -9.54
CA GLY A 9 0.81 -22.02 -8.77
C GLY A 9 -0.07 -20.81 -8.42
N PHE A 10 0.28 -19.60 -8.86
CA PHE A 10 -0.45 -18.36 -8.56
C PHE A 10 -0.88 -17.61 -9.83
N GLY A 11 -1.21 -18.32 -10.91
CA GLY A 11 -1.70 -17.71 -12.15
C GLY A 11 -0.86 -18.05 -13.37
N VAL A 12 -1.30 -17.53 -14.52
CA VAL A 12 -0.71 -17.82 -15.83
C VAL A 12 0.44 -16.85 -16.14
N GLU A 13 0.42 -15.66 -15.52
CA GLU A 13 1.41 -14.60 -15.76
C GLU A 13 1.94 -14.03 -14.44
N GLY A 14 2.95 -14.60 -13.79
CA GLY A 14 3.36 -14.15 -12.43
C GLY A 14 3.87 -12.70 -12.26
N TRP A 15 4.02 -11.93 -13.36
CA TRP A 15 4.88 -10.74 -13.43
C TRP A 15 4.27 -9.52 -14.09
N SER A 16 3.13 -9.70 -14.77
CA SER A 16 2.53 -8.66 -15.59
C SER A 16 1.35 -8.02 -14.86
N SER A 17 1.14 -6.73 -15.12
CA SER A 17 -0.08 -5.99 -14.81
C SER A 17 -1.30 -6.55 -15.53
N THR A 18 -1.10 -7.38 -16.54
CA THR A 18 -2.12 -8.15 -17.26
C THR A 18 -2.13 -9.63 -16.85
N GLY A 19 -3.15 -10.36 -17.23
CA GLY A 19 -3.28 -11.79 -16.97
C GLY A 19 -4.51 -12.37 -17.67
N ALA A 20 -4.98 -13.52 -17.20
CA ALA A 20 -6.14 -14.22 -17.76
C ALA A 20 -7.43 -13.38 -17.74
N ILE A 21 -7.54 -12.45 -16.79
CA ILE A 21 -8.74 -11.64 -16.55
C ILE A 21 -8.59 -10.23 -17.14
N PHE A 22 -7.41 -9.62 -17.09
CA PHE A 22 -7.20 -8.27 -17.60
C PHE A 22 -6.14 -8.25 -18.71
N ASP A 23 -6.50 -7.74 -19.88
CA ASP A 23 -5.62 -7.70 -21.07
C ASP A 23 -4.94 -6.34 -21.30
N GLY A 24 -5.12 -5.39 -20.37
CA GLY A 24 -4.65 -4.02 -20.50
C GLY A 24 -5.69 -3.05 -21.08
N LYS A 25 -6.81 -3.57 -21.61
CA LYS A 25 -7.90 -2.80 -22.24
C LYS A 25 -9.25 -3.07 -21.60
N ALA A 26 -9.51 -4.29 -21.14
CA ALA A 26 -10.78 -4.68 -20.54
C ALA A 26 -10.62 -5.83 -19.53
N PHE A 27 -11.58 -5.94 -18.62
CA PHE A 27 -11.68 -7.03 -17.64
C PHE A 27 -12.68 -8.09 -18.13
N ALA A 28 -12.17 -9.29 -18.40
CA ALA A 28 -12.91 -10.49 -18.78
C ALA A 28 -13.35 -11.29 -17.53
N SER A 29 -14.20 -10.67 -16.72
CA SER A 29 -14.58 -11.21 -15.40
C SER A 29 -15.29 -12.57 -15.47
N GLU A 30 -15.90 -12.90 -16.60
CA GLU A 30 -16.49 -14.22 -16.88
C GLU A 30 -15.45 -15.36 -16.80
N LYS A 31 -14.16 -15.08 -16.95
CA LYS A 31 -13.08 -16.07 -16.86
C LYS A 31 -12.67 -16.39 -15.41
N LEU A 32 -13.08 -15.58 -14.43
CA LEU A 32 -12.66 -15.71 -13.03
C LEU A 32 -12.96 -17.10 -12.45
N ALA A 33 -14.17 -17.61 -12.66
CA ALA A 33 -14.59 -18.89 -12.10
C ALA A 33 -13.75 -20.07 -12.64
N ASN A 34 -13.43 -20.04 -13.94
CA ASN A 34 -12.59 -21.06 -14.56
C ASN A 34 -11.14 -20.97 -14.06
N THR A 35 -10.55 -19.78 -14.06
CA THR A 35 -9.18 -19.58 -13.59
C THR A 35 -9.00 -19.98 -12.12
N ARG A 36 -9.96 -19.61 -11.28
CA ARG A 36 -10.04 -20.05 -9.87
C ARG A 36 -9.99 -21.57 -9.75
N THR A 37 -10.82 -22.27 -10.53
CA THR A 37 -10.91 -23.74 -10.50
C THR A 37 -9.58 -24.39 -10.89
N LEU A 38 -8.96 -23.91 -11.97
CA LEU A 38 -7.66 -24.43 -12.44
C LEU A 38 -6.54 -24.28 -11.40
N ILE A 39 -6.47 -23.12 -10.74
CA ILE A 39 -5.48 -22.87 -9.69
C ILE A 39 -5.73 -23.78 -8.47
N ALA A 40 -7.00 -23.90 -8.05
CA ALA A 40 -7.37 -24.77 -6.93
C ALA A 40 -7.07 -26.25 -7.19
N ASP A 41 -7.36 -26.71 -8.41
CA ASP A 41 -7.09 -28.07 -8.85
C ASP A 41 -5.59 -28.38 -8.85
N PHE A 42 -4.76 -27.44 -9.29
CA PHE A 42 -3.31 -27.56 -9.20
C PHE A 42 -2.85 -27.81 -7.76
N TRP A 43 -3.25 -26.95 -6.81
CA TRP A 43 -2.82 -27.10 -5.42
C TRP A 43 -3.36 -28.36 -4.75
N SER A 44 -4.60 -28.72 -5.05
CA SER A 44 -5.23 -29.94 -4.53
C SER A 44 -4.51 -31.19 -5.02
N ARG A 45 -4.24 -31.28 -6.33
CA ARG A 45 -3.50 -32.40 -6.94
C ARG A 45 -2.06 -32.46 -6.44
N PHE A 46 -1.37 -31.31 -6.36
CA PHE A 46 -0.03 -31.27 -5.82
C PHE A 46 0.01 -31.75 -4.37
N ARG A 47 -0.93 -31.32 -3.52
CA ARG A 47 -1.00 -31.76 -2.12
C ARG A 47 -1.32 -33.25 -2.00
N GLN A 48 -2.13 -33.81 -2.90
CA GLN A 48 -2.42 -35.24 -2.96
C GLN A 48 -1.16 -36.07 -3.26
N GLU A 49 -0.37 -35.65 -4.26
CA GLU A 49 0.84 -36.36 -4.67
C GLU A 49 2.05 -36.09 -3.74
N CYS A 50 2.09 -34.94 -3.07
CA CYS A 50 3.17 -34.50 -2.19
C CYS A 50 2.69 -34.16 -0.77
N PRO A 51 2.08 -35.11 -0.01
CA PRO A 51 1.39 -34.80 1.24
C PRO A 51 2.31 -34.31 2.36
N GLY A 52 3.56 -34.81 2.42
CA GLY A 52 4.49 -34.55 3.54
C GLY A 52 5.33 -33.27 3.43
N PHE A 53 5.45 -32.66 2.25
CA PHE A 53 6.33 -31.51 2.06
C PHE A 53 5.63 -30.19 2.44
N GLN A 54 6.25 -29.39 3.31
CA GLN A 54 5.89 -27.98 3.45
C GLN A 54 6.17 -27.27 2.11
N ILE A 55 5.23 -26.44 1.66
CA ILE A 55 5.40 -25.61 0.46
C ILE A 55 5.87 -24.22 0.89
N GLN A 56 6.94 -23.74 0.29
CA GLN A 56 7.32 -22.34 0.34
C GLN A 56 7.15 -21.75 -1.06
N THR A 57 6.69 -20.52 -1.16
CA THR A 57 6.40 -19.91 -2.46
C THR A 57 7.11 -18.57 -2.56
N ARG A 58 7.45 -18.17 -3.79
CA ARG A 58 7.76 -16.77 -4.11
C ARG A 58 6.47 -15.98 -4.33
N GLY A 59 5.41 -16.64 -4.80
CA GLY A 59 4.20 -15.98 -5.30
C GLY A 59 4.49 -15.14 -6.53
N THR A 60 3.59 -14.22 -6.85
CA THR A 60 3.75 -13.24 -7.93
C THR A 60 4.59 -12.04 -7.45
N ASN A 61 4.72 -11.00 -8.27
CA ASN A 61 5.20 -9.70 -7.80
C ASN A 61 4.08 -8.74 -7.34
N LEU A 62 2.81 -9.08 -7.54
CA LEU A 62 1.70 -8.15 -7.32
C LEU A 62 0.99 -8.39 -5.99
N SER A 63 0.20 -7.41 -5.59
CA SER A 63 -0.66 -7.51 -4.41
C SER A 63 -1.86 -8.41 -4.63
N THR A 64 -2.48 -8.80 -3.52
CA THR A 64 -3.59 -9.75 -3.47
C THR A 64 -4.77 -9.33 -4.37
N GLY A 65 -5.18 -8.07 -4.32
CA GLY A 65 -6.29 -7.54 -5.11
C GLY A 65 -5.91 -7.40 -6.58
N ALA A 66 -4.72 -6.90 -6.87
CA ALA A 66 -4.22 -6.79 -8.24
C ALA A 66 -4.19 -8.16 -8.92
N ASP A 67 -3.59 -9.18 -8.29
CA ASP A 67 -3.54 -10.55 -8.82
C ASP A 67 -4.93 -11.18 -9.00
N LEU A 68 -5.82 -11.01 -8.03
CA LEU A 68 -7.19 -11.48 -8.13
C LEU A 68 -7.88 -10.86 -9.36
N ALA A 69 -7.77 -9.54 -9.52
CA ALA A 69 -8.49 -8.81 -10.54
C ALA A 69 -7.94 -9.02 -11.96
N ARG A 70 -6.63 -9.26 -12.10
CA ARG A 70 -5.97 -9.38 -13.41
C ARG A 70 -5.72 -10.82 -13.86
N ASP A 71 -5.56 -11.76 -12.93
CA ASP A 71 -5.21 -13.16 -13.24
C ASP A 71 -6.00 -14.19 -12.43
N GLY A 72 -7.03 -13.78 -11.69
CA GLY A 72 -7.95 -14.69 -11.00
C GLY A 72 -7.33 -15.46 -9.84
N VAL A 73 -6.25 -14.94 -9.24
CA VAL A 73 -5.56 -15.57 -8.12
C VAL A 73 -6.35 -15.35 -6.83
N ASP A 74 -7.13 -16.37 -6.45
CA ASP A 74 -7.95 -16.36 -5.24
C ASP A 74 -7.12 -16.83 -4.03
N LEU A 75 -6.42 -15.90 -3.38
CA LEU A 75 -5.62 -16.22 -2.18
C LEU A 75 -6.48 -16.74 -1.03
N LYS A 76 -7.74 -16.28 -0.91
CA LYS A 76 -8.66 -16.81 0.10
C LYS A 76 -8.87 -18.32 -0.08
N GLN A 77 -9.08 -18.77 -1.31
CA GLN A 77 -9.19 -20.18 -1.63
C GLN A 77 -7.88 -20.93 -1.38
N ILE A 78 -6.74 -20.39 -1.84
CA ILE A 78 -5.43 -21.04 -1.69
C ILE A 78 -5.08 -21.20 -0.20
N TYR A 79 -5.24 -20.15 0.60
CA TYR A 79 -4.96 -20.18 2.04
C TYR A 79 -5.96 -21.08 2.79
N GLY A 80 -7.23 -21.11 2.35
CA GLY A 80 -8.25 -22.01 2.90
C GLY A 80 -8.04 -23.50 2.57
N GLY A 81 -7.23 -23.82 1.55
CA GLY A 81 -7.02 -25.18 1.05
C GLY A 81 -6.12 -26.08 1.89
N LYS A 82 -5.59 -25.59 3.02
CA LYS A 82 -4.73 -26.34 3.96
C LYS A 82 -3.53 -27.03 3.31
N HIS A 83 -2.90 -26.37 2.34
CA HIS A 83 -1.79 -26.94 1.58
C HIS A 83 -0.44 -26.93 2.32
N ASN A 84 -0.38 -26.85 3.66
CA ASN A 84 0.87 -26.68 4.45
C ASN A 84 1.86 -25.70 3.77
N MET A 85 1.33 -24.55 3.37
CA MET A 85 2.04 -23.54 2.59
C MET A 85 2.42 -22.38 3.49
N LEU A 86 3.65 -21.89 3.34
CA LEU A 86 4.00 -20.55 3.81
C LEU A 86 3.59 -19.53 2.73
N PRO A 87 2.84 -18.48 3.12
CA PRO A 87 2.39 -17.43 2.21
C PRO A 87 3.60 -16.80 1.48
N PRO A 88 3.39 -16.24 0.27
CA PRO A 88 4.48 -15.58 -0.44
C PRO A 88 5.12 -14.45 0.37
N PRO A 89 6.46 -14.31 0.36
CA PRO A 89 7.17 -13.25 1.07
C PRO A 89 7.02 -11.89 0.36
N ASN A 90 7.74 -10.89 0.87
CA ASN A 90 8.03 -9.66 0.15
C ASN A 90 8.74 -9.94 -1.19
N SER A 91 8.52 -9.05 -2.16
CA SER A 91 9.10 -9.14 -3.50
C SER A 91 10.49 -8.46 -3.52
N PRO A 92 11.56 -9.15 -3.91
CA PRO A 92 12.92 -8.57 -3.99
C PRO A 92 13.10 -7.62 -5.19
N TRP A 93 12.01 -7.40 -5.95
CA TRP A 93 12.07 -6.71 -7.24
C TRP A 93 12.21 -5.19 -7.09
N ALA A 94 11.73 -4.64 -5.98
CA ALA A 94 11.75 -3.21 -5.71
C ALA A 94 13.17 -2.64 -5.70
N ALA A 95 14.14 -3.40 -5.21
CA ALA A 95 15.53 -2.97 -5.24
C ALA A 95 16.19 -3.05 -6.63
N LEU A 96 15.50 -3.64 -7.62
CA LEU A 96 15.93 -3.65 -9.02
C LEU A 96 15.34 -2.49 -9.84
N ASP A 97 14.09 -2.10 -9.59
CA ASP A 97 13.37 -1.08 -10.39
C ASP A 97 12.97 0.18 -9.61
N GLY A 98 13.18 0.18 -8.30
CA GLY A 98 12.82 1.24 -7.36
C GLY A 98 11.34 1.24 -6.96
N ASP A 99 10.58 0.17 -7.25
CA ASP A 99 9.14 0.05 -6.96
C ASP A 99 8.84 -0.59 -5.60
N PHE A 100 9.28 0.08 -4.51
CA PHE A 100 8.97 -0.38 -3.14
C PHE A 100 7.49 -0.35 -2.82
N GLY A 101 6.71 0.50 -3.48
CA GLY A 101 5.26 0.49 -3.34
C GLY A 101 4.66 -0.85 -3.73
N LEU A 102 5.16 -1.49 -4.80
CA LEU A 102 4.66 -2.78 -5.24
C LEU A 102 5.05 -3.88 -4.25
N GLU A 103 6.30 -3.88 -3.79
CA GLU A 103 6.76 -4.81 -2.77
C GLU A 103 5.95 -4.68 -1.47
N LEU A 104 5.86 -3.47 -0.91
CA LEU A 104 5.27 -3.24 0.41
C LEU A 104 3.75 -3.43 0.39
N ALA A 105 3.05 -2.93 -0.64
CA ALA A 105 1.61 -3.19 -0.79
C ALA A 105 1.34 -4.69 -1.06
N GLY A 106 2.19 -5.33 -1.87
CA GLY A 106 2.16 -6.75 -2.11
C GLY A 106 2.31 -7.56 -0.83
N TYR A 107 3.33 -7.25 -0.05
CA TYR A 107 3.64 -7.95 1.19
C TYR A 107 2.55 -7.77 2.23
N MET A 108 2.12 -6.52 2.48
CA MET A 108 1.05 -6.21 3.43
C MET A 108 -0.27 -6.90 3.05
N SER A 109 -0.71 -6.80 1.80
CA SER A 109 -1.99 -7.40 1.37
C SER A 109 -2.02 -8.92 1.56
N ARG A 110 -0.93 -9.61 1.23
CA ARG A 110 -0.81 -11.07 1.33
C ARG A 110 -0.78 -11.59 2.76
N MET A 111 -0.35 -10.75 3.71
CA MET A 111 -0.30 -11.10 5.13
C MET A 111 -1.44 -10.51 5.96
N ALA A 112 -2.38 -9.80 5.34
CA ALA A 112 -3.57 -9.29 6.02
C ALA A 112 -4.40 -10.45 6.62
N GLU A 113 -4.57 -11.52 5.84
CA GLU A 113 -5.12 -12.81 6.27
C GLU A 113 -4.12 -13.90 5.91
N LEU A 114 -3.98 -14.89 6.79
CA LEU A 114 -2.99 -15.96 6.63
C LEU A 114 -3.62 -17.34 6.92
N PRO A 115 -3.11 -18.42 6.30
CA PRO A 115 -3.58 -19.78 6.57
C PRO A 115 -3.30 -20.23 8.01
N ASP A 116 -2.21 -19.72 8.59
CA ASP A 116 -1.85 -19.82 10.01
C ASP A 116 -1.01 -18.58 10.40
N GLU A 117 -0.31 -18.61 11.52
CA GLU A 117 0.44 -17.44 11.99
C GLU A 117 1.87 -17.30 11.44
N ARG A 118 2.29 -18.20 10.55
CA ARG A 118 3.63 -18.22 9.95
C ARG A 118 3.63 -17.49 8.62
N TYR A 119 4.63 -16.64 8.44
CA TYR A 119 4.95 -16.01 7.17
C TYR A 119 6.44 -15.63 7.09
N LEU A 120 6.87 -15.31 5.88
CA LEU A 120 8.27 -15.20 5.48
C LEU A 120 8.62 -13.75 5.15
N PHE A 121 9.76 -13.29 5.66
CA PHE A 121 10.54 -12.25 5.00
C PHE A 121 11.62 -12.93 4.13
N ARG A 122 11.93 -12.35 2.98
CA ARG A 122 12.97 -12.84 2.08
C ARG A 122 13.89 -11.71 1.64
N TYR A 123 15.18 -12.02 1.62
CA TYR A 123 16.22 -11.14 1.15
C TYR A 123 17.18 -11.86 0.20
N TYR A 124 17.63 -11.19 -0.85
CA TYR A 124 18.52 -11.77 -1.85
C TYR A 124 19.94 -11.25 -1.59
N THR A 125 20.78 -12.08 -1.01
CA THR A 125 22.22 -11.82 -0.86
C THR A 125 22.94 -12.10 -2.17
N HIS A 126 22.66 -13.28 -2.73
CA HIS A 126 23.21 -13.80 -3.98
C HIS A 126 22.10 -14.39 -4.84
N ASP A 127 22.19 -14.29 -6.16
CA ASP A 127 21.24 -14.96 -7.03
C ASP A 127 21.86 -16.25 -7.58
N PRO A 128 21.27 -17.43 -7.30
CA PRO A 128 21.78 -18.69 -7.84
C PRO A 128 21.39 -18.91 -9.31
N TRP A 129 20.43 -18.15 -9.86
CA TRP A 129 19.94 -18.33 -11.23
C TRP A 129 20.62 -17.44 -12.25
N TRP A 130 21.17 -16.33 -11.79
CA TRP A 130 21.79 -15.30 -12.61
C TRP A 130 23.18 -15.00 -12.03
N VAL A 131 24.14 -14.67 -12.89
CA VAL A 131 25.51 -14.32 -12.45
C VAL A 131 25.50 -12.93 -11.83
N ASN A 132 24.97 -12.83 -10.62
CA ASN A 132 24.86 -11.58 -9.87
C ASN A 132 24.77 -11.82 -8.37
N SER A 133 25.22 -10.84 -7.60
CA SER A 133 25.09 -10.79 -6.14
C SER A 133 24.30 -9.53 -5.78
N PRO A 134 22.95 -9.61 -5.68
CA PRO A 134 22.10 -8.42 -5.59
C PRO A 134 22.57 -7.38 -4.58
N TRP A 135 23.07 -7.79 -3.42
CA TRP A 135 23.67 -6.89 -2.44
C TRP A 135 24.77 -5.99 -3.03
N LEU A 136 25.71 -6.59 -3.75
CA LEU A 136 26.88 -5.91 -4.32
C LEU A 136 26.51 -5.13 -5.58
N ASP A 137 25.74 -5.71 -6.50
CA ASP A 137 25.59 -5.20 -7.87
C ASP A 137 24.24 -4.55 -8.19
N ARG A 138 23.18 -4.86 -7.45
CA ARG A 138 21.85 -4.25 -7.65
C ARG A 138 21.52 -3.22 -6.59
N TYR A 139 21.77 -3.57 -5.35
CA TYR A 139 21.40 -2.75 -4.19
C TYR A 139 22.46 -1.68 -3.93
N GLY A 140 23.68 -1.88 -4.45
CA GLY A 140 24.80 -0.96 -4.26
C GLY A 140 25.28 -0.92 -2.81
N GLN A 141 25.17 -2.04 -2.09
CA GLN A 141 25.47 -2.18 -0.66
C GLN A 141 24.60 -1.26 0.22
N GLU A 142 23.34 -1.04 -0.20
CA GLU A 142 22.39 -0.20 0.51
C GLU A 142 21.24 -1.04 1.11
N PRO A 143 20.95 -0.94 2.42
CA PRO A 143 20.00 -1.81 3.13
C PRO A 143 18.52 -1.42 3.00
N HIS A 144 18.13 -0.66 1.97
CA HIS A 144 16.75 -0.20 1.81
C HIS A 144 15.75 -1.36 1.64
N ASP A 145 16.15 -2.44 0.95
CA ASP A 145 15.38 -3.68 0.73
C ASP A 145 15.40 -4.62 1.96
N ILE A 146 16.01 -4.16 3.07
CA ILE A 146 15.94 -4.78 4.39
C ILE A 146 15.02 -3.92 5.27
N TYR A 147 15.36 -2.64 5.43
CA TYR A 147 14.71 -1.78 6.41
C TYR A 147 13.26 -1.42 6.09
N LEU A 148 12.92 -1.24 4.81
CA LEU A 148 11.54 -0.96 4.40
C LEU A 148 10.63 -2.18 4.66
N PRO A 149 10.89 -3.38 4.11
CA PRO A 149 10.03 -4.54 4.33
C PRO A 149 10.05 -5.05 5.79
N MET A 150 11.16 -4.95 6.52
CA MET A 150 11.20 -5.37 7.93
C MET A 150 10.56 -4.37 8.90
N ALA A 151 10.32 -3.12 8.47
CA ALA A 151 9.50 -2.17 9.22
C ALA A 151 7.99 -2.47 9.13
N VAL A 152 7.58 -3.44 8.31
CA VAL A 152 6.18 -3.80 8.11
C VAL A 152 5.71 -4.84 9.14
N ALA A 153 4.50 -4.68 9.67
CA ALA A 153 3.86 -5.67 10.53
C ALA A 153 2.37 -5.87 10.22
N ARG A 154 1.86 -7.05 10.57
CA ARG A 154 0.41 -7.34 10.56
C ARG A 154 -0.16 -7.31 11.97
N ILE A 155 -1.44 -6.95 12.10
CA ILE A 155 -2.22 -7.10 13.33
C ILE A 155 -3.18 -8.27 13.14
N ASN A 156 -3.14 -9.26 14.03
CA ASN A 156 -4.06 -10.40 13.98
C ASN A 156 -5.39 -10.11 14.69
N ALA A 157 -6.29 -11.09 14.70
CA ALA A 157 -7.63 -10.98 15.27
C ALA A 157 -7.67 -10.72 16.79
N THR A 158 -6.59 -10.98 17.53
CA THR A 158 -6.49 -10.69 18.98
C THR A 158 -5.87 -9.32 19.26
N GLY A 159 -5.43 -8.61 18.21
CA GLY A 159 -4.75 -7.33 18.32
C GLY A 159 -3.29 -7.48 18.72
N GLU A 160 -2.64 -8.58 18.34
CA GLU A 160 -1.19 -8.74 18.48
C GLU A 160 -0.49 -8.23 17.23
N ILE A 161 0.62 -7.53 17.42
CA ILE A 161 1.56 -7.22 16.35
C ILE A 161 2.34 -8.49 16.03
N ARG A 162 2.22 -8.96 14.79
CA ARG A 162 2.92 -10.15 14.31
C ARG A 162 3.99 -9.72 13.32
N LEU A 163 5.16 -10.29 13.52
CA LEU A 163 6.37 -10.12 12.72
C LEU A 163 6.65 -11.39 11.91
N PRO A 164 7.48 -11.31 10.86
CA PRO A 164 7.85 -12.49 10.09
C PRO A 164 8.46 -13.54 11.02
N THR A 165 7.91 -14.74 10.92
CA THR A 165 8.34 -15.91 11.71
C THR A 165 9.60 -16.57 11.14
N HIS A 166 9.92 -16.28 9.88
CA HIS A 166 11.06 -16.85 9.16
C HIS A 166 11.78 -15.72 8.41
N LEU A 167 13.11 -15.72 8.48
CA LEU A 167 13.98 -14.86 7.69
C LEU A 167 14.69 -15.74 6.67
N ASN A 168 14.34 -15.58 5.39
CA ASN A 168 14.90 -16.38 4.30
C ASN A 168 15.93 -15.59 3.51
N PHE A 169 17.15 -16.11 3.42
CA PHE A 169 18.19 -15.59 2.54
C PHE A 169 18.29 -16.47 1.30
N LEU A 170 18.42 -15.83 0.14
CA LEU A 170 18.66 -16.50 -1.12
C LEU A 170 19.98 -16.00 -1.70
N THR A 171 20.93 -16.85 -2.08
CA THR A 171 21.45 -18.00 -1.30
C THR A 171 22.74 -17.55 -0.57
N ALA A 172 23.32 -18.40 0.29
CA ALA A 172 24.56 -18.07 1.01
C ALA A 172 25.80 -18.08 0.11
N ASP A 173 25.79 -18.92 -0.93
CA ASP A 173 26.81 -19.01 -1.96
C ASP A 173 26.57 -18.02 -3.10
N ASN A 174 27.63 -17.59 -3.78
CA ASN A 174 27.47 -16.85 -5.02
C ASN A 174 27.12 -17.80 -6.18
N THR A 175 26.89 -17.26 -7.37
CA THR A 175 26.51 -18.05 -8.55
C THR A 175 27.54 -19.13 -8.94
N TYR A 176 28.78 -19.02 -8.47
CA TYR A 176 29.85 -20.00 -8.70
C TYR A 176 30.00 -21.04 -7.58
N GLY A 177 29.12 -21.00 -6.56
CA GLY A 177 29.17 -21.90 -5.40
C GLY A 177 30.20 -21.49 -4.34
N GLU A 178 30.76 -20.28 -4.42
CA GLU A 178 31.72 -19.76 -3.45
C GLU A 178 30.99 -19.10 -2.28
N LEU A 179 31.59 -19.09 -1.08
CA LEU A 179 31.03 -18.48 0.12
C LEU A 179 31.85 -17.25 0.54
N PRO A 180 31.77 -16.12 -0.17
CA PRO A 180 32.55 -14.94 0.17
C PRO A 180 32.06 -14.33 1.50
N ALA A 181 33.00 -14.04 2.41
CA ALA A 181 32.67 -13.49 3.74
C ALA A 181 32.03 -12.10 3.69
N GLN A 182 32.35 -11.30 2.67
CA GLN A 182 31.92 -9.90 2.56
C GLN A 182 30.41 -9.72 2.67
N VAL A 183 29.62 -10.48 1.92
CA VAL A 183 28.15 -10.27 1.88
C VAL A 183 27.49 -10.61 3.22
N PRO A 184 27.77 -11.76 3.87
CA PRO A 184 27.32 -12.00 5.23
C PRO A 184 27.74 -10.92 6.23
N ASP A 185 29.00 -10.46 6.18
CA ASP A 185 29.55 -9.46 7.12
C ASP A 185 28.85 -8.11 7.00
N GLU A 186 28.48 -7.71 5.79
CA GLU A 186 27.80 -6.44 5.53
C GLU A 186 26.28 -6.52 5.75
N VAL A 187 25.63 -7.62 5.37
CA VAL A 187 24.16 -7.77 5.42
C VAL A 187 23.65 -8.10 6.83
N THR A 188 24.35 -8.97 7.55
CA THR A 188 23.88 -9.48 8.85
C THR A 188 23.60 -8.37 9.87
N PRO A 189 24.47 -7.36 10.05
CA PRO A 189 24.21 -6.25 10.96
C PRO A 189 22.90 -5.50 10.64
N HIS A 190 22.57 -5.33 9.37
CA HIS A 190 21.34 -4.65 8.93
C HIS A 190 20.09 -5.46 9.28
N ILE A 191 20.12 -6.78 9.08
CA ILE A 191 19.02 -7.67 9.45
C ILE A 191 18.80 -7.65 10.97
N LEU A 192 19.88 -7.75 11.75
CA LEU A 192 19.81 -7.71 13.21
C LEU A 192 19.25 -6.36 13.69
N LYS A 193 19.74 -5.25 13.12
CA LYS A 193 19.24 -3.91 13.45
C LYS A 193 17.73 -3.77 13.17
N ALA A 194 17.29 -4.18 11.98
CA ALA A 194 15.87 -4.19 11.63
C ALA A 194 15.02 -5.08 12.56
N ARG A 195 15.61 -6.15 13.11
CA ARG A 195 14.93 -7.01 14.09
C ARG A 195 14.84 -6.36 15.48
N TYR A 196 15.88 -5.67 15.92
CA TYR A 196 15.86 -4.93 17.20
C TYR A 196 14.82 -3.81 17.19
N ASP A 197 14.67 -3.13 16.05
CA ASP A 197 13.77 -1.99 15.89
C ASP A 197 12.38 -2.38 15.34
N SER A 198 12.08 -3.69 15.31
CA SER A 198 10.83 -4.21 14.72
C SER A 198 9.58 -3.61 15.38
N PRO A 199 8.47 -3.45 14.63
CA PRO A 199 7.24 -2.91 15.17
C PRO A 199 6.72 -3.68 16.39
N THR A 200 6.25 -2.96 17.41
CA THR A 200 5.58 -3.52 18.61
C THR A 200 4.22 -2.89 18.89
N ALA A 201 3.81 -1.91 18.10
CA ALA A 201 2.50 -1.27 18.15
C ALA A 201 2.01 -0.93 16.73
N PRO A 202 0.71 -0.63 16.53
CA PRO A 202 0.21 -0.13 15.26
C PRO A 202 0.97 1.14 14.84
N GLY A 203 1.43 1.22 13.60
CA GLY A 203 2.10 2.42 13.07
C GLY A 203 1.17 3.64 13.01
N PRO A 204 1.70 4.82 12.63
CA PRO A 204 0.88 6.01 12.43
C PRO A 204 -0.23 5.79 11.40
N LEU A 205 0.01 4.92 10.41
CA LEU A 205 -0.96 4.51 9.41
C LEU A 205 -1.19 3.00 9.49
N VAL A 206 -2.45 2.59 9.51
CA VAL A 206 -2.86 1.18 9.49
C VAL A 206 -3.76 0.93 8.30
N TRP A 207 -3.30 0.11 7.36
CA TRP A 207 -4.09 -0.31 6.21
C TRP A 207 -5.12 -1.35 6.63
N VAL A 208 -6.39 -0.98 6.57
CA VAL A 208 -7.51 -1.88 6.76
C VAL A 208 -7.78 -2.55 5.42
N TYR A 209 -7.15 -3.70 5.21
CA TYR A 209 -7.17 -4.41 3.94
C TYR A 209 -8.48 -5.20 3.76
N PRO A 210 -9.24 -4.96 2.67
CA PRO A 210 -10.53 -5.59 2.40
C PRO A 210 -10.37 -6.99 1.78
N PHE A 211 -9.66 -7.87 2.49
CA PHE A 211 -9.34 -9.23 1.99
C PHE A 211 -10.62 -10.00 1.67
N GLU A 212 -11.59 -10.03 2.58
CA GLU A 212 -12.83 -10.80 2.40
C GLU A 212 -13.72 -10.19 1.32
N GLU A 213 -13.82 -8.87 1.31
CA GLU A 213 -14.65 -8.11 0.39
C GLU A 213 -14.16 -8.27 -1.05
N TYR A 214 -12.86 -8.09 -1.32
CA TYR A 214 -12.31 -8.26 -2.67
C TYR A 214 -12.59 -9.66 -3.23
N HIS A 215 -12.32 -10.71 -2.45
CA HIS A 215 -12.61 -12.09 -2.88
C HIS A 215 -14.10 -12.35 -3.03
N THR A 216 -14.97 -11.63 -2.32
CA THR A 216 -16.42 -11.76 -2.49
C THR A 216 -16.91 -11.03 -3.73
N TRP A 217 -16.49 -9.78 -3.93
CA TRP A 217 -16.91 -8.92 -5.04
C TRP A 217 -16.50 -9.51 -6.39
N ALA A 218 -15.28 -10.04 -6.51
CA ALA A 218 -14.80 -10.64 -7.75
C ALA A 218 -15.80 -11.65 -8.36
N TYR A 219 -16.56 -12.39 -7.53
CA TYR A 219 -17.53 -13.38 -8.01
C TYR A 219 -18.99 -12.96 -7.86
N LYS A 220 -19.35 -12.15 -6.86
CA LYS A 220 -20.75 -11.74 -6.61
C LYS A 220 -21.13 -10.45 -7.31
N ASP A 221 -20.17 -9.56 -7.54
CA ASP A 221 -20.37 -8.32 -8.29
C ASP A 221 -19.17 -8.06 -9.22
N PRO A 222 -19.06 -8.80 -10.33
CA PRO A 222 -17.91 -8.70 -11.23
C PRO A 222 -17.69 -7.29 -11.83
N LYS A 223 -18.69 -6.40 -11.78
CA LYS A 223 -18.54 -5.01 -12.22
C LYS A 223 -17.54 -4.23 -11.36
N ARG A 224 -17.18 -4.76 -10.18
CA ARG A 224 -16.25 -4.15 -9.22
C ARG A 224 -14.83 -4.71 -9.30
N VAL A 225 -14.56 -5.65 -10.21
CA VAL A 225 -13.18 -6.09 -10.51
C VAL A 225 -12.23 -4.91 -10.81
N PRO A 226 -12.64 -3.87 -11.57
CA PRO A 226 -11.80 -2.68 -11.76
C PRO A 226 -11.47 -1.94 -10.46
N GLU A 227 -12.37 -1.94 -9.47
CA GLU A 227 -12.15 -1.31 -8.16
C GLU A 227 -11.12 -2.09 -7.33
N ILE A 228 -11.20 -3.43 -7.35
CA ILE A 228 -10.22 -4.32 -6.71
C ILE A 228 -8.82 -4.04 -7.28
N TYR A 229 -8.71 -4.00 -8.61
CA TYR A 229 -7.45 -3.69 -9.29
C TYR A 229 -6.95 -2.30 -8.91
N TYR A 230 -7.83 -1.29 -9.01
CA TYR A 230 -7.50 0.10 -8.70
C TYR A 230 -6.94 0.28 -7.29
N GLY A 231 -7.59 -0.30 -6.28
CA GLY A 231 -7.31 0.02 -4.88
C GLY A 231 -5.88 -0.31 -4.49
N ASP A 232 -5.38 -1.46 -4.92
CA ASP A 232 -4.00 -1.86 -4.64
C ASP A 232 -2.97 -1.04 -5.45
N TRP A 233 -3.26 -0.77 -6.72
CA TRP A 233 -2.39 0.08 -7.55
C TRP A 233 -2.29 1.52 -7.05
N LEU A 234 -3.36 2.04 -6.45
CA LEU A 234 -3.35 3.36 -5.82
C LEU A 234 -2.44 3.37 -4.60
N ILE A 235 -2.57 2.39 -3.71
CA ILE A 235 -1.74 2.27 -2.50
C ILE A 235 -0.27 2.07 -2.88
N ARG A 236 0.03 1.22 -3.88
CA ARG A 236 1.39 1.10 -4.44
C ARG A 236 1.94 2.45 -4.89
N GLN A 237 1.17 3.23 -5.63
CA GLN A 237 1.63 4.55 -6.07
C GLN A 237 1.78 5.53 -4.91
N ALA A 238 0.89 5.49 -3.91
CA ALA A 238 0.99 6.34 -2.73
C ALA A 238 2.29 6.08 -1.96
N ILE A 239 2.62 4.80 -1.72
CA ILE A 239 3.86 4.40 -1.03
C ILE A 239 5.09 4.89 -1.81
N ASN A 240 5.12 4.69 -3.13
CA ASN A 240 6.19 5.22 -3.99
C ASN A 240 6.28 6.76 -4.02
N ASN A 241 5.26 7.44 -3.54
CA ASN A 241 5.20 8.89 -3.39
C ASN A 241 5.32 9.32 -1.91
N GLY A 242 5.88 8.46 -1.05
CA GLY A 242 6.22 8.78 0.32
C GLY A 242 5.06 8.66 1.32
N PHE A 243 3.98 7.95 0.98
CA PHE A 243 2.93 7.62 1.96
C PHE A 243 3.46 6.60 2.97
N PRO A 244 3.61 6.96 4.27
CA PRO A 244 4.42 6.19 5.22
C PRO A 244 3.69 4.98 5.82
N LEU A 245 3.16 4.10 4.97
CA LEU A 245 2.36 2.96 5.37
C LEU A 245 3.23 1.73 5.68
N ASN A 246 3.06 1.15 6.86
CA ASN A 246 3.83 -0.02 7.30
C ASN A 246 3.01 -1.07 8.08
N THR A 247 1.76 -0.78 8.43
CA THR A 247 0.96 -1.69 9.26
C THR A 247 -0.28 -2.12 8.50
N VAL A 248 -0.62 -3.41 8.57
CA VAL A 248 -1.82 -3.97 7.92
C VAL A 248 -2.69 -4.74 8.91
N ILE A 249 -4.00 -4.66 8.72
CA ILE A 249 -5.01 -5.46 9.41
C ILE A 249 -6.12 -5.79 8.42
N SER A 250 -6.69 -7.00 8.48
CA SER A 250 -7.87 -7.30 7.67
C SER A 250 -9.13 -6.62 8.22
N THR A 251 -10.12 -6.37 7.37
CA THR A 251 -11.45 -5.88 7.78
C THR A 251 -12.10 -6.76 8.86
N ASN A 252 -11.93 -8.09 8.78
CA ASN A 252 -12.40 -9.03 9.79
C ASN A 252 -11.67 -8.90 11.14
N SER A 253 -10.34 -8.80 11.11
CA SER A 253 -9.54 -8.66 12.33
C SER A 253 -9.78 -7.30 12.99
N LEU A 254 -9.94 -6.22 12.20
CA LEU A 254 -10.24 -4.88 12.70
C LEU A 254 -11.48 -4.88 13.59
N GLN A 255 -12.57 -5.47 13.11
CA GLN A 255 -13.85 -5.50 13.83
C GLN A 255 -13.71 -6.21 15.18
N LYS A 256 -12.98 -7.33 15.22
CA LYS A 256 -12.69 -8.06 16.45
C LYS A 256 -11.84 -7.24 17.42
N VAL A 257 -10.80 -6.58 16.92
CA VAL A 257 -9.89 -5.78 17.73
C VAL A 257 -10.60 -4.56 18.32
N ILE A 258 -11.38 -3.82 17.53
CA ILE A 258 -12.13 -2.66 18.02
C ILE A 258 -13.19 -3.07 19.05
N ALA A 259 -13.89 -4.19 18.83
CA ALA A 259 -14.87 -4.71 19.79
C ALA A 259 -14.22 -5.06 21.13
N ALA A 260 -13.03 -5.67 21.12
CA ALA A 260 -12.31 -6.07 22.32
C ALA A 260 -11.53 -4.91 22.99
N LYS A 261 -10.97 -4.00 22.19
CA LYS A 261 -10.04 -2.94 22.61
C LYS A 261 -10.38 -1.63 21.87
N PRO A 262 -11.43 -0.89 22.27
CA PRO A 262 -11.94 0.27 21.52
C PRO A 262 -10.94 1.40 21.27
N THR A 263 -9.91 1.54 22.12
CA THR A 263 -8.89 2.60 22.03
C THR A 263 -7.61 2.15 21.31
N TYR A 264 -7.54 0.92 20.82
CA TYR A 264 -6.30 0.31 20.30
C TYR A 264 -5.64 1.10 19.17
N PHE A 265 -6.43 1.82 18.36
CA PHE A 265 -5.96 2.64 17.24
C PHE A 265 -5.97 4.14 17.52
N GLY A 266 -6.00 4.57 18.79
CA GLY A 266 -6.13 5.99 19.15
C GLY A 266 -5.01 6.91 18.64
N GLU A 267 -3.84 6.34 18.33
CA GLU A 267 -2.68 7.06 17.81
C GLU A 267 -2.41 6.77 16.32
N SER A 268 -3.35 6.09 15.65
CA SER A 268 -3.24 5.70 14.24
C SER A 268 -4.33 6.35 13.40
N VAL A 269 -4.03 6.60 12.14
CA VAL A 269 -5.03 6.84 11.10
C VAL A 269 -5.32 5.50 10.43
N LEU A 270 -6.57 5.05 10.49
CA LEU A 270 -7.02 3.91 9.70
C LEU A 270 -7.13 4.32 8.23
N VAL A 271 -6.55 3.53 7.33
CA VAL A 271 -6.59 3.75 5.90
C VAL A 271 -7.43 2.64 5.28
N SER A 272 -8.59 2.97 4.72
CA SER A 272 -9.54 1.96 4.22
C SER A 272 -10.22 2.40 2.94
N ILE A 273 -10.81 1.44 2.25
CA ILE A 273 -11.71 1.68 1.13
C ILE A 273 -13.08 2.17 1.61
N VAL A 274 -13.91 2.64 0.69
CA VAL A 274 -15.33 2.87 0.99
C VAL A 274 -16.04 1.51 1.22
N PRO A 275 -16.68 1.27 2.37
CA PRO A 275 -17.31 -0.01 2.70
C PRO A 275 -18.62 -0.23 1.93
N GLU A 276 -19.03 -1.49 1.83
CA GLU A 276 -20.37 -1.86 1.33
C GLU A 276 -21.48 -1.26 2.18
N ALA A 277 -22.56 -0.85 1.53
CA ALA A 277 -23.78 -0.40 2.19
C ALA A 277 -24.27 -1.43 3.22
N ASP A 278 -24.62 -0.95 4.42
CA ASP A 278 -25.17 -1.71 5.54
C ASP A 278 -24.25 -2.80 6.10
N SER A 279 -22.98 -2.83 5.66
CA SER A 279 -22.02 -3.84 6.06
C SER A 279 -21.56 -3.68 7.52
N PRO A 280 -21.10 -4.77 8.16
CA PRO A 280 -20.45 -4.70 9.47
C PRO A 280 -19.25 -3.75 9.51
N LEU A 281 -18.51 -3.65 8.40
CA LEU A 281 -17.40 -2.72 8.25
C LEU A 281 -17.87 -1.26 8.24
N GLU A 282 -18.95 -0.94 7.51
CA GLU A 282 -19.54 0.41 7.50
C GLU A 282 -19.86 0.88 8.92
N LYS A 283 -20.58 0.05 9.68
CA LYS A 283 -20.95 0.35 11.07
C LYS A 283 -19.71 0.56 11.95
N THR A 284 -18.72 -0.33 11.81
CA THR A 284 -17.47 -0.26 12.58
C THR A 284 -16.69 1.03 12.31
N LEU A 285 -16.54 1.41 11.04
CA LEU A 285 -15.81 2.62 10.64
C LEU A 285 -16.55 3.91 11.05
N VAL A 286 -17.89 3.95 10.91
CA VAL A 286 -18.73 5.07 11.36
C VAL A 286 -18.59 5.24 12.88
N GLU A 287 -18.76 4.17 13.65
CA GLU A 287 -18.62 4.22 15.10
C GLU A 287 -17.22 4.59 15.55
N PHE A 288 -16.19 4.09 14.87
CA PHE A 288 -14.79 4.41 15.17
C PHE A 288 -14.55 5.91 15.07
N VAL A 289 -14.97 6.56 13.98
CA VAL A 289 -14.83 8.02 13.81
C VAL A 289 -15.64 8.76 14.87
N GLN A 290 -16.91 8.37 15.10
CA GLN A 290 -17.76 9.03 16.08
C GLN A 290 -17.24 8.94 17.53
N LYS A 291 -16.39 7.96 17.82
CA LYS A 291 -15.76 7.76 19.14
C LYS A 291 -14.38 8.41 19.27
N GLY A 292 -13.94 9.21 18.29
CA GLY A 292 -12.65 9.91 18.34
C GLY A 292 -11.60 9.41 17.34
N GLY A 293 -11.94 8.40 16.53
CA GLY A 293 -11.03 7.78 15.57
C GLY A 293 -10.69 8.66 14.37
N LYS A 294 -9.52 8.43 13.78
CA LYS A 294 -9.04 9.09 12.56
C LYS A 294 -9.09 8.13 11.39
N LEU A 295 -9.83 8.48 10.34
CA LEU A 295 -10.06 7.61 9.18
C LEU A 295 -9.70 8.34 7.88
N LEU A 296 -8.86 7.72 7.06
CA LEU A 296 -8.62 8.09 5.67
C LEU A 296 -9.29 7.06 4.77
N VAL A 297 -10.28 7.50 3.99
CA VAL A 297 -11.02 6.68 3.05
C VAL A 297 -10.56 6.96 1.63
N TYR A 298 -10.41 5.92 0.82
CA TYR A 298 -10.10 6.06 -0.61
C TYR A 298 -10.98 5.22 -1.53
N GLY A 299 -11.07 5.64 -2.80
CA GLY A 299 -11.76 4.89 -3.85
C GLY A 299 -13.15 5.39 -4.21
N PRO A 300 -13.83 4.73 -5.18
CA PRO A 300 -15.19 5.07 -5.57
C PRO A 300 -16.16 4.90 -4.40
N ALA A 301 -17.26 5.65 -4.44
CA ALA A 301 -18.25 5.67 -3.36
C ALA A 301 -19.67 5.35 -3.85
N ASP A 302 -19.81 4.82 -5.07
CA ASP A 302 -21.10 4.56 -5.72
C ASP A 302 -21.92 3.48 -5.00
N HIS A 303 -21.24 2.53 -4.36
CA HIS A 303 -21.83 1.43 -3.57
C HIS A 303 -22.04 1.77 -2.08
N ALA A 304 -21.66 2.97 -1.64
CA ALA A 304 -21.69 3.35 -0.24
C ALA A 304 -23.13 3.44 0.30
N GLY A 305 -23.33 2.98 1.53
CA GLY A 305 -24.60 3.12 2.24
C GLY A 305 -24.88 4.57 2.63
N ALA A 306 -26.16 4.86 2.92
CA ALA A 306 -26.57 6.20 3.33
C ALA A 306 -25.86 6.66 4.61
N ALA A 307 -25.54 5.74 5.53
CA ALA A 307 -24.80 6.06 6.75
C ALA A 307 -23.39 6.56 6.43
N PHE A 308 -22.65 5.87 5.55
CA PHE A 308 -21.30 6.28 5.16
C PHE A 308 -21.29 7.55 4.30
N LEU A 309 -22.21 7.68 3.35
CA LEU A 309 -22.38 8.92 2.57
C LEU A 309 -22.66 10.11 3.49
N ASN A 310 -23.51 9.92 4.49
CA ASN A 310 -23.77 10.94 5.49
C ASN A 310 -22.56 11.19 6.39
N LEU A 311 -21.76 10.19 6.76
CA LEU A 311 -20.50 10.37 7.51
C LEU A 311 -19.55 11.28 6.72
N LEU A 312 -19.40 11.05 5.42
CA LEU A 312 -18.48 11.79 4.56
C LEU A 312 -19.02 13.16 4.08
N ASN A 313 -20.31 13.46 4.28
CA ASN A 313 -20.99 14.57 3.58
C ASN A 313 -20.84 14.44 2.05
N LEU A 314 -21.00 13.23 1.52
CA LEU A 314 -20.76 12.88 0.12
C LEU A 314 -22.10 12.73 -0.63
N ALA A 315 -22.12 13.23 -1.87
CA ALA A 315 -23.11 12.86 -2.88
C ALA A 315 -22.40 12.41 -4.16
N ASN A 316 -22.94 11.39 -4.81
CA ASN A 316 -22.53 10.98 -6.14
C ASN A 316 -23.42 11.66 -7.19
N THR A 317 -22.80 12.12 -8.27
CA THR A 317 -23.46 12.65 -9.47
C THR A 317 -22.95 11.87 -10.70
N SER A 318 -23.32 12.29 -11.91
CA SER A 318 -22.86 11.65 -13.14
C SER A 318 -21.32 11.52 -13.16
N PRO A 319 -20.77 10.32 -13.37
CA PRO A 319 -19.32 10.14 -13.38
C PRO A 319 -18.68 10.83 -14.59
N LEU A 320 -17.50 11.41 -14.38
CA LEU A 320 -16.67 11.99 -15.45
C LEU A 320 -15.32 11.26 -15.55
N GLU A 321 -14.74 11.25 -16.75
CA GLU A 321 -13.39 10.75 -17.01
C GLU A 321 -12.68 11.60 -18.07
N GLY A 322 -11.39 11.36 -18.28
CA GLY A 322 -10.55 12.12 -19.21
C GLY A 322 -9.66 13.13 -18.49
N ASP A 323 -9.42 14.27 -19.13
CA ASP A 323 -8.51 15.29 -18.64
C ASP A 323 -9.25 16.29 -17.75
N PHE A 324 -8.64 16.64 -16.61
CA PHE A 324 -9.16 17.60 -15.63
C PHE A 324 -8.09 18.62 -15.25
N GLY A 325 -8.53 19.85 -14.99
CA GLY A 325 -7.75 20.79 -14.19
C GLY A 325 -7.85 20.43 -12.70
N VAL A 326 -6.74 20.48 -11.97
CA VAL A 326 -6.64 20.23 -10.53
C VAL A 326 -6.42 21.54 -9.79
N SER A 327 -7.25 21.78 -8.77
CA SER A 327 -7.06 22.86 -7.81
C SER A 327 -7.05 22.29 -6.41
N SER A 328 -6.03 22.65 -5.61
CA SER A 328 -5.85 22.13 -4.26
C SER A 328 -5.49 23.24 -3.30
N THR A 329 -6.04 23.17 -2.09
CA THR A 329 -5.67 24.01 -0.93
C THR A 329 -4.70 23.28 0.01
N LEU A 330 -4.42 22.00 -0.26
CA LEU A 330 -3.40 21.25 0.46
C LEU A 330 -2.04 21.91 0.24
N SER A 331 -1.28 21.96 1.32
CA SER A 331 0.13 22.27 1.19
C SER A 331 0.85 21.09 0.54
N VAL A 332 1.65 21.38 -0.49
CA VAL A 332 2.35 20.38 -1.29
C VAL A 332 3.86 20.48 -1.11
N ASP A 333 4.60 19.56 -1.71
CA ASP A 333 6.06 19.62 -1.79
C ASP A 333 6.57 20.95 -2.36
N LYS A 334 7.78 21.35 -1.97
CA LYS A 334 8.43 22.55 -2.51
C LYS A 334 9.27 22.17 -3.73
N LEU A 335 8.84 22.60 -4.91
CA LEU A 335 9.58 22.36 -6.15
C LEU A 335 10.05 23.66 -6.81
N ALA A 336 11.27 23.65 -7.39
CA ALA A 336 11.73 24.77 -8.20
C ALA A 336 10.90 24.89 -9.51
N LYS A 337 10.59 23.76 -10.16
CA LYS A 337 9.53 23.65 -11.17
C LYS A 337 8.30 23.02 -10.53
N PRO A 338 7.17 23.74 -10.38
CA PRO A 338 5.99 23.22 -9.68
C PRO A 338 5.39 22.00 -10.38
N TYR A 339 4.60 21.22 -9.64
CA TYR A 339 3.77 20.19 -10.26
C TYR A 339 2.78 20.82 -11.26
N PRO A 340 2.46 20.11 -12.35
CA PRO A 340 1.40 20.52 -13.26
C PRO A 340 0.04 20.50 -12.53
N ASN A 341 -0.91 21.29 -13.05
CA ASN A 341 -2.28 21.38 -12.55
C ASN A 341 -3.28 20.63 -13.44
N GLN A 342 -2.81 19.66 -14.24
CA GLN A 342 -3.64 18.82 -15.09
C GLN A 342 -3.54 17.38 -14.62
N ILE A 343 -4.62 16.61 -14.66
CA ILE A 343 -4.59 15.17 -14.38
C ILE A 343 -5.45 14.43 -15.39
N LYS A 344 -5.02 13.23 -15.77
CA LYS A 344 -5.81 12.31 -16.57
C LYS A 344 -6.41 11.24 -15.69
N HIS A 345 -7.74 11.16 -15.64
CA HIS A 345 -8.47 10.13 -14.92
C HIS A 345 -9.08 9.15 -15.92
N GLN A 346 -8.68 7.89 -15.86
CA GLN A 346 -9.20 6.83 -16.72
C GLN A 346 -10.00 5.86 -15.86
N ALA A 347 -11.30 5.72 -16.14
CA ALA A 347 -12.19 4.88 -15.33
C ALA A 347 -11.71 3.42 -15.25
N LEU A 348 -11.16 2.91 -16.34
CA LEU A 348 -10.61 1.55 -16.45
C LEU A 348 -9.58 1.23 -15.36
N PHE A 349 -8.67 2.17 -15.08
CA PHE A 349 -7.59 2.00 -14.10
C PHE A 349 -7.93 2.60 -12.73
N SER A 350 -9.02 3.36 -12.63
CA SER A 350 -9.37 4.17 -11.43
C SER A 350 -10.63 3.69 -10.70
N GLY A 351 -11.10 2.49 -11.01
CA GLY A 351 -12.28 1.89 -10.37
C GLY A 351 -13.57 2.63 -10.72
N GLY A 352 -13.72 3.09 -11.96
CA GLY A 352 -14.84 3.93 -12.40
C GLY A 352 -14.47 5.42 -12.51
N GLY A 353 -15.40 6.24 -13.01
CA GLY A 353 -15.20 7.68 -13.17
C GLY A 353 -15.28 8.46 -11.85
N VAL A 354 -15.10 9.79 -11.94
CA VAL A 354 -15.20 10.71 -10.81
C VAL A 354 -16.65 11.19 -10.68
N ALA A 355 -17.40 10.56 -9.77
CA ALA A 355 -18.79 10.91 -9.46
C ALA A 355 -18.93 11.84 -8.24
N THR A 356 -17.87 12.04 -7.45
CA THR A 356 -18.01 12.58 -6.10
C THR A 356 -18.11 14.10 -6.00
N GLN A 357 -18.97 14.56 -5.09
CA GLN A 357 -19.11 15.94 -4.67
C GLN A 357 -19.44 16.01 -3.18
N VAL A 358 -19.08 17.12 -2.53
CA VAL A 358 -19.58 17.41 -1.18
C VAL A 358 -21.07 17.77 -1.27
N LYS A 359 -21.91 17.05 -0.52
CA LYS A 359 -23.38 17.16 -0.53
C LYS A 359 -23.85 18.52 0.01
N ASN A 360 -23.42 18.89 1.22
CA ASN A 360 -23.70 20.20 1.81
C ASN A 360 -22.43 21.06 1.84
N LYS A 361 -22.25 21.90 0.83
CA LYS A 361 -21.08 22.79 0.69
C LYS A 361 -21.06 23.96 1.66
N GLY A 362 -22.20 24.30 2.27
CA GLY A 362 -22.28 25.35 3.29
C GLY A 362 -21.92 24.85 4.69
N GLU A 363 -21.70 23.55 4.86
CA GLU A 363 -21.38 22.96 6.15
C GLU A 363 -19.93 23.30 6.57
N THR A 364 -19.77 24.12 7.62
CA THR A 364 -18.44 24.59 8.09
C THR A 364 -17.55 23.48 8.63
N THR A 365 -18.14 22.34 9.00
CA THR A 365 -17.43 21.14 9.48
C THR A 365 -16.86 20.28 8.36
N THR A 366 -17.13 20.62 7.09
CA THR A 366 -16.55 19.96 5.91
C THR A 366 -15.65 20.94 5.17
N LYS A 367 -14.39 20.56 4.94
CA LYS A 367 -13.39 21.36 4.23
C LYS A 367 -12.97 20.66 2.94
N ILE A 368 -13.34 21.24 1.80
CA ILE A 368 -12.90 20.76 0.47
C ILE A 368 -11.42 21.11 0.30
N LEU A 369 -10.61 20.09 0.01
CA LEU A 369 -9.16 20.19 -0.08
C LEU A 369 -8.68 20.16 -1.54
N THR A 370 -9.31 19.35 -2.39
CA THR A 370 -8.94 19.25 -3.81
C THR A 370 -10.17 19.04 -4.68
N THR A 371 -10.14 19.71 -5.83
CA THR A 371 -11.18 19.63 -6.86
C THR A 371 -10.55 19.30 -8.21
N MET A 372 -11.25 18.47 -9.00
CA MET A 372 -11.04 18.31 -10.45
C MET A 372 -12.14 19.03 -11.26
N THR A 373 -11.74 19.77 -12.29
CA THR A 373 -12.65 20.53 -13.18
C THR A 373 -12.48 20.11 -14.62
N GLN A 374 -13.58 19.87 -15.33
CA GLN A 374 -13.61 19.56 -16.77
C GLN A 374 -14.69 20.42 -17.44
N GLY A 375 -14.27 21.39 -18.26
CA GLY A 375 -15.20 22.39 -18.80
C GLY A 375 -15.88 23.18 -17.67
N THR A 376 -17.21 23.17 -17.63
CA THR A 376 -18.03 23.79 -16.56
C THR A 376 -18.31 22.85 -15.39
N ASP A 377 -17.99 21.56 -15.53
CA ASP A 377 -18.21 20.56 -14.50
C ASP A 377 -17.12 20.54 -13.44
N LYS A 378 -17.53 20.37 -12.18
CA LYS A 378 -16.66 20.32 -11.01
C LYS A 378 -16.88 19.01 -10.23
N ARG A 379 -15.82 18.36 -9.77
CA ARG A 379 -15.87 17.21 -8.87
C ARG A 379 -14.95 17.45 -7.67
N ASP A 380 -15.48 17.21 -6.47
CA ASP A 380 -14.67 17.27 -5.25
C ASP A 380 -14.01 15.90 -5.08
N VAL A 381 -12.69 15.86 -4.90
CA VAL A 381 -11.91 14.61 -4.95
C VAL A 381 -11.04 14.39 -3.73
N ALA A 382 -10.85 15.42 -2.90
CA ALA A 382 -10.33 15.27 -1.55
C ALA A 382 -10.98 16.27 -0.61
N TRP A 383 -11.39 15.82 0.57
CA TRP A 383 -11.89 16.69 1.64
C TRP A 383 -11.77 16.01 3.00
N VAL A 384 -11.89 16.82 4.05
CA VAL A 384 -12.01 16.34 5.43
C VAL A 384 -13.32 16.79 6.04
N ARG A 385 -13.76 16.02 7.03
CA ARG A 385 -14.89 16.35 7.87
C ARG A 385 -14.62 15.99 9.32
N GLU A 386 -15.07 16.86 10.21
CA GLU A 386 -15.03 16.65 11.66
C GLU A 386 -16.27 17.28 12.29
N LEU A 387 -16.98 16.56 13.18
CA LEU A 387 -18.10 17.11 13.93
C LEU A 387 -17.73 17.25 15.41
N PRO A 388 -18.21 18.30 16.12
CA PRO A 388 -18.00 18.42 17.56
C PRO A 388 -18.44 17.18 18.36
N SER A 389 -19.49 16.49 17.88
CA SER A 389 -20.00 15.25 18.48
C SER A 389 -19.06 14.04 18.35
N TRP A 390 -18.03 14.10 17.50
CA TRP A 390 -17.12 12.99 17.24
C TRP A 390 -15.93 12.90 18.20
N LYS A 391 -15.89 13.72 19.26
CA LYS A 391 -14.86 13.66 20.32
C LYS A 391 -13.42 13.74 19.76
N GLY A 392 -13.20 14.61 18.78
CA GLY A 392 -11.91 14.74 18.07
C GLY A 392 -11.73 13.77 16.89
N GLY A 393 -12.73 12.95 16.61
CA GLY A 393 -12.75 12.07 15.44
C GLY A 393 -12.84 12.87 14.14
N LYS A 394 -12.17 12.36 13.12
CA LYS A 394 -12.02 13.04 11.82
C LYS A 394 -11.97 12.02 10.71
N VAL A 395 -12.64 12.34 9.60
CA VAL A 395 -12.58 11.54 8.37
C VAL A 395 -12.05 12.38 7.22
N ALA A 396 -11.11 11.81 6.46
CA ALA A 396 -10.66 12.30 5.18
C ALA A 396 -11.18 11.36 4.09
N TYR A 397 -11.60 11.91 2.96
CA TYR A 397 -11.92 11.15 1.77
C TYR A 397 -11.01 11.58 0.62
N VAL A 398 -10.49 10.62 -0.14
CA VAL A 398 -9.71 10.82 -1.36
C VAL A 398 -10.23 9.90 -2.46
N ARG A 399 -10.89 10.44 -3.50
CA ARG A 399 -11.42 9.63 -4.60
C ARG A 399 -10.33 8.80 -5.30
N GLY A 400 -9.13 9.37 -5.38
CA GLY A 400 -7.92 8.75 -5.93
C GLY A 400 -7.98 8.50 -7.44
N THR A 401 -6.89 8.84 -8.14
CA THR A 401 -6.69 8.52 -9.56
C THR A 401 -5.43 7.70 -9.67
N ASN A 402 -5.46 6.58 -10.38
CA ASN A 402 -4.23 5.90 -10.75
C ASN A 402 -3.58 6.69 -11.89
N SER A 403 -2.47 7.37 -11.59
CA SER A 403 -1.68 8.17 -12.55
C SER A 403 -0.74 7.29 -13.37
N SER A 404 -1.32 6.28 -14.01
CA SER A 404 -0.61 5.31 -14.84
C SER A 404 -1.57 4.67 -15.85
N LYS A 405 -0.99 4.07 -16.90
CA LYS A 405 -1.74 3.38 -17.94
C LYS A 405 -0.94 2.20 -18.47
N PHE A 406 -1.64 1.25 -19.07
CA PHE A 406 -0.96 0.17 -19.78
C PHE A 406 -0.51 0.65 -21.16
N THR A 407 0.79 0.56 -21.46
CA THR A 407 1.37 0.90 -22.77
C THR A 407 2.05 -0.30 -23.44
N GLY A 408 1.74 -1.52 -22.99
CA GLY A 408 2.56 -2.70 -23.26
C GLY A 408 3.71 -2.85 -22.25
N GLY A 409 4.26 -4.06 -22.16
CA GLY A 409 5.30 -4.41 -21.18
C GLY A 409 4.74 -5.10 -19.94
N LYS A 410 5.57 -5.20 -18.88
CA LYS A 410 5.22 -5.92 -17.65
C LYS A 410 4.31 -5.10 -16.73
N LEU A 411 4.70 -3.90 -16.34
CA LEU A 411 3.95 -3.09 -15.37
C LEU A 411 3.21 -1.92 -16.04
N LEU A 412 2.31 -1.27 -15.30
CA LEU A 412 1.69 -0.03 -15.73
C LEU A 412 2.75 1.08 -15.85
N THR A 413 2.69 1.84 -16.94
CA THR A 413 3.57 2.98 -17.19
C THR A 413 3.01 4.20 -16.47
N PRO A 414 3.76 4.82 -15.54
CA PRO A 414 3.36 6.07 -14.91
C PRO A 414 3.13 7.18 -15.94
N ASP A 415 2.18 8.06 -15.67
CA ASP A 415 2.02 9.30 -16.43
C ASP A 415 3.27 10.19 -16.26
N ASP A 416 3.56 11.03 -17.26
CA ASP A 416 4.67 11.99 -17.20
C ASP A 416 4.41 13.03 -16.10
N PRO A 417 5.18 13.05 -15.00
CA PRO A 417 4.93 13.93 -13.87
C PRO A 417 5.20 15.41 -14.18
N GLU A 418 5.86 15.75 -15.29
CA GLU A 418 5.99 17.14 -15.72
C GLU A 418 4.76 17.68 -16.45
N GLN A 419 3.93 16.78 -16.98
CA GLN A 419 2.73 17.13 -17.75
C GLN A 419 1.45 16.89 -16.94
N LEU A 420 1.43 15.82 -16.15
CA LEU A 420 0.26 15.38 -15.40
C LEU A 420 0.57 15.26 -13.90
N PHE A 421 -0.35 15.76 -13.09
CA PHE A 421 -0.33 15.70 -11.64
C PHE A 421 -0.46 14.25 -11.20
N THR A 422 0.40 13.85 -10.27
CA THR A 422 0.38 12.51 -9.68
C THR A 422 -0.71 12.45 -8.59
N GLY A 423 -1.91 11.98 -8.97
CA GLY A 423 -3.07 11.87 -8.08
C GLY A 423 -2.81 11.16 -6.74
N PRO A 424 -2.02 10.07 -6.69
CA PRO A 424 -1.69 9.37 -5.44
C PRO A 424 -0.99 10.22 -4.37
N LEU A 425 -0.38 11.36 -4.73
CA LEU A 425 0.20 12.31 -3.76
C LEU A 425 -0.84 12.84 -2.76
N LEU A 426 -2.12 12.90 -3.15
CA LEU A 426 -3.19 13.41 -2.29
C LEU A 426 -3.34 12.57 -1.00
N LEU A 427 -3.04 11.26 -1.05
CA LEU A 427 -3.06 10.39 0.13
C LEU A 427 -2.00 10.77 1.15
N ARG A 428 -0.81 11.21 0.71
CA ARG A 428 0.22 11.73 1.62
C ARG A 428 -0.12 13.12 2.12
N TYR A 429 -0.54 14.02 1.23
CA TYR A 429 -0.78 15.42 1.61
C TYR A 429 -1.96 15.60 2.56
N VAL A 430 -3.01 14.79 2.44
CA VAL A 430 -4.16 14.87 3.37
C VAL A 430 -3.80 14.48 4.80
N LEU A 431 -2.64 13.82 5.04
CA LEU A 431 -2.20 13.45 6.38
C LEU A 431 -1.92 14.67 7.28
N THR A 432 -1.65 15.83 6.70
CA THR A 432 -1.47 17.09 7.45
C THR A 432 -2.70 17.41 8.31
N GLU A 433 -3.90 17.04 7.83
CA GLU A 433 -5.17 17.25 8.54
C GLU A 433 -5.30 16.34 9.79
N PHE A 434 -4.46 15.31 9.89
CA PHE A 434 -4.34 14.41 11.05
C PHE A 434 -3.12 14.72 11.94
N GLY A 435 -2.32 15.73 11.58
CA GLY A 435 -1.11 16.15 12.29
C GLY A 435 0.18 15.45 11.84
N LEU A 436 0.16 14.70 10.73
CA LEU A 436 1.35 14.10 10.13
C LEU A 436 1.65 14.80 8.82
N ASP A 437 2.72 15.58 8.77
CA ASP A 437 3.14 16.30 7.57
C ASP A 437 4.52 15.81 7.14
N TYR A 438 4.56 15.15 5.97
CA TYR A 438 5.81 14.78 5.32
C TYR A 438 5.86 15.43 3.94
N ARG A 439 6.81 16.34 3.77
CA ARG A 439 7.07 17.04 2.51
C ARG A 439 8.49 16.82 2.06
N ILE A 440 8.69 17.06 0.77
CA ILE A 440 10.01 17.09 0.20
C ILE A 440 10.28 18.39 -0.55
N ASP A 441 11.55 18.77 -0.60
CA ASP A 441 12.04 19.80 -1.50
C ASP A 441 12.81 19.11 -2.63
N LYS A 442 12.45 19.40 -3.89
CA LYS A 442 13.13 18.81 -5.06
C LYS A 442 13.14 19.76 -6.26
N ARG A 443 13.99 19.50 -7.24
CA ARG A 443 14.15 20.41 -8.40
C ARG A 443 12.90 20.49 -9.28
N ASN A 444 12.32 19.34 -9.63
CA ASN A 444 11.19 19.26 -10.56
C ASN A 444 10.42 17.93 -10.34
N PRO A 445 9.26 17.75 -10.99
CA PRO A 445 8.45 16.55 -10.79
C PRO A 445 9.12 15.23 -11.21
N LEU A 446 10.08 15.23 -12.17
CA LEU A 446 10.79 14.03 -12.63
C LEU A 446 11.72 13.42 -11.58
N VAL A 447 12.19 14.21 -10.62
CA VAL A 447 12.97 13.67 -9.52
C VAL A 447 12.06 12.73 -8.73
N LYS A 448 12.39 11.43 -8.75
CA LYS A 448 11.64 10.38 -8.06
C LYS A 448 11.52 10.72 -6.57
N ASN A 449 10.33 10.50 -6.03
CA ASN A 449 10.06 10.72 -4.62
C ASN A 449 10.74 9.64 -3.77
N PRO A 450 11.18 9.97 -2.54
CA PRO A 450 11.61 8.97 -1.58
C PRO A 450 10.45 8.07 -1.15
N VAL A 451 10.79 6.83 -0.79
CA VAL A 451 9.88 5.90 -0.12
C VAL A 451 10.24 5.87 1.36
N LEU A 452 9.22 5.84 2.21
CA LEU A 452 9.36 5.94 3.65
C LEU A 452 8.36 5.00 4.33
N THR A 453 8.78 4.40 5.44
CA THR A 453 7.88 3.80 6.44
C THR A 453 8.16 4.42 7.80
N ILE A 454 7.13 4.55 8.64
CA ILE A 454 7.28 4.97 10.03
C ILE A 454 6.71 3.87 10.93
N ALA A 455 7.57 3.08 11.54
CA ALA A 455 7.20 2.03 12.48
C ALA A 455 7.11 2.57 13.91
N ARG A 456 6.26 1.97 14.74
CA ARG A 456 6.27 2.20 16.19
C ARG A 456 6.89 1.01 16.88
N SER A 457 7.95 1.25 17.66
CA SER A 457 8.57 0.23 18.47
C SER A 457 8.96 0.77 19.85
N SER A 458 8.53 0.09 20.92
CA SER A 458 8.90 0.39 22.31
C SER A 458 8.71 1.87 22.67
N ASN A 459 7.55 2.43 22.31
CA ASN A 459 7.17 3.84 22.46
C ASN A 459 7.97 4.86 21.60
N GLY A 460 8.87 4.40 20.73
CA GLY A 460 9.58 5.22 19.74
C GLY A 460 8.96 5.14 18.35
N TYR A 461 9.37 6.07 17.48
CA TYR A 461 9.12 6.03 16.05
C TYR A 461 10.43 5.70 15.33
N PHE A 462 10.39 4.69 14.48
CA PHE A 462 11.53 4.27 13.66
C PHE A 462 11.21 4.50 12.20
N PHE A 463 12.03 5.32 11.56
CA PHE A 463 11.88 5.70 10.16
C PHE A 463 12.81 4.84 9.32
N SER A 464 12.28 4.21 8.28
CA SER A 464 13.08 3.54 7.25
C SER A 464 12.82 4.20 5.92
N GLY A 465 13.87 4.55 5.17
CA GLY A 465 13.69 5.24 3.89
C GLY A 465 14.63 4.80 2.79
N TYR A 466 14.12 4.92 1.56
CA TYR A 466 14.85 4.81 0.31
C TYR A 466 14.77 6.14 -0.43
N CYS A 467 15.93 6.71 -0.74
CA CYS A 467 16.08 7.95 -1.48
C CYS A 467 16.68 7.66 -2.86
N PRO A 468 15.86 7.50 -3.92
CA PRO A 468 16.36 7.28 -5.28
C PRO A 468 17.31 8.40 -5.73
N ASN A 469 17.10 9.60 -5.19
CA ASN A 469 17.91 10.78 -5.42
C ASN A 469 18.21 11.48 -4.08
N THR A 470 19.48 11.56 -3.69
CA THR A 470 19.93 12.13 -2.41
C THR A 470 20.00 13.67 -2.40
N THR A 471 19.64 14.33 -3.50
CA THR A 471 19.47 15.80 -3.55
C THR A 471 18.12 16.26 -3.03
N VAL A 472 17.24 15.33 -2.65
CA VAL A 472 15.92 15.62 -2.09
C VAL A 472 16.07 15.94 -0.61
N THR A 473 15.50 17.07 -0.20
CA THR A 473 15.38 17.42 1.22
C THR A 473 14.06 16.90 1.77
N HIS A 474 14.07 16.33 2.97
CA HIS A 474 12.92 15.82 3.69
C HIS A 474 12.50 16.80 4.79
N ARG A 475 11.20 16.98 4.97
CA ARG A 475 10.62 17.82 6.01
C ARG A 475 9.55 17.03 6.77
N PHE A 476 9.67 16.96 8.09
CA PHE A 476 8.76 16.18 8.92
C PHE A 476 8.10 16.99 10.03
N ILE A 477 6.81 16.73 10.23
CA ILE A 477 6.04 17.00 11.43
C ILE A 477 5.24 15.73 11.74
N LEU A 478 5.30 15.28 12.99
CA LEU A 478 4.41 14.25 13.52
C LEU A 478 3.44 14.88 14.53
N PRO A 479 2.38 14.16 14.97
CA PRO A 479 1.46 14.70 15.98
C PRO A 479 2.13 15.23 17.26
N PRO A 480 3.23 14.62 17.78
CA PRO A 480 3.97 15.19 18.91
C PRO A 480 4.86 16.40 18.59
N GLY A 481 5.11 16.71 17.30
CA GLY A 481 6.00 17.78 16.84
C GLY A 481 7.00 17.33 15.77
N ALA A 482 7.99 18.18 15.49
CA ALA A 482 9.10 17.88 14.58
C ALA A 482 9.99 16.76 15.17
N PRO A 483 10.11 15.59 14.50
CA PRO A 483 10.93 14.49 15.00
C PRO A 483 12.43 14.80 14.87
N ILE A 484 13.20 14.43 15.89
CA ILE A 484 14.67 14.45 15.84
C ILE A 484 15.15 13.00 15.72
N LEU A 485 15.73 12.67 14.56
CA LEU A 485 16.24 11.33 14.27
C LEU A 485 17.53 11.06 15.05
N THR A 486 17.56 9.96 15.80
CA THR A 486 18.69 9.64 16.69
C THR A 486 20.00 9.56 15.92
N GLY A 487 21.00 10.32 16.36
CA GLY A 487 22.33 10.33 15.73
C GLY A 487 22.42 11.11 14.42
N TYR A 488 21.40 11.90 14.06
CA TYR A 488 21.46 12.91 12.99
C TYR A 488 21.19 14.31 13.55
N GLU A 489 21.83 15.30 12.95
CA GLU A 489 21.57 16.71 13.16
C GLU A 489 20.55 17.25 12.15
N THR A 490 19.77 18.25 12.57
CA THR A 490 18.77 18.89 11.72
C THR A 490 18.58 20.34 12.12
N GLU A 491 18.16 21.16 11.17
CA GLU A 491 17.63 22.47 11.43
C GLU A 491 16.10 22.40 11.60
N LEU A 492 15.57 23.18 12.53
CA LEU A 492 14.14 23.46 12.60
C LEU A 492 13.82 24.65 11.70
N ALA A 493 13.01 24.42 10.66
CA ALA A 493 12.57 25.46 9.75
C ALA A 493 11.04 25.44 9.63
N ASP A 494 10.39 26.54 10.00
CA ASP A 494 8.92 26.69 9.98
C ASP A 494 8.17 25.56 10.72
N GLY A 495 8.77 25.07 11.82
CA GLY A 495 8.23 23.98 12.63
C GLY A 495 8.51 22.58 12.11
N TYR A 496 9.24 22.41 11.01
CA TYR A 496 9.67 21.11 10.48
C TYR A 496 11.09 20.78 10.92
N SER A 497 11.36 19.50 11.18
CA SER A 497 12.72 18.97 11.11
C SER A 497 13.11 18.76 9.65
N VAL A 498 14.29 19.22 9.24
CA VAL A 498 14.76 19.22 7.86
C VAL A 498 16.00 18.34 7.68
N TYR A 499 15.95 17.36 6.78
CA TYR A 499 17.03 16.40 6.58
C TYR A 499 17.41 16.24 5.10
N ASN A 500 18.70 16.02 4.83
CA ASN A 500 19.17 15.41 3.59
C ASN A 500 19.70 14.02 3.94
N LEU A 501 19.06 12.98 3.42
CA LEU A 501 19.25 11.60 3.89
C LEU A 501 19.98 10.77 2.83
N PRO A 502 20.79 9.77 3.24
CA PRO A 502 21.47 8.89 2.31
C PRO A 502 20.49 8.01 1.54
N LYS A 503 21.00 7.24 0.56
CA LYS A 503 20.18 6.41 -0.32
C LYS A 503 19.32 5.41 0.45
N ALA A 504 19.87 4.76 1.47
CA ALA A 504 19.12 3.99 2.45
C ALA A 504 19.41 4.49 3.87
N TRP A 505 18.39 4.59 4.70
CA TRP A 505 18.53 5.01 6.09
C TRP A 505 17.49 4.37 7.00
N HIS A 506 17.84 4.23 8.27
CA HIS A 506 16.97 3.71 9.32
C HIS A 506 17.32 4.35 10.67
N ARG A 507 16.38 5.04 11.32
CA ARG A 507 16.63 5.83 12.54
C ARG A 507 15.47 5.90 13.51
#